data_AF-A0A165G0F1-F1
#
_entry.id   AF-A0A165G0F1-F1
#
_cell.length_a   1.000
_cell.length_b   1.000
_cell.length_c   1.000
_cell.angle_alpha   90.00
_cell.angle_beta   90.00
_cell.angle_gamma   90.00
#
_symmetry.space_group_name_H-M   'P 1'
#
loop_
_entity.id
_entity.type
_entity.pdbx_description
1 polymer ?
#
loop_
_entity_poly.entity_id
_entity_poly.type
_entity_poly.pdbx_seq_one_letter_code
_entity_poly.pdbx_strand_id
1 'polypeptide(L)'
;MSEDRLLVQIASYNTNLQADSGLPQDLVDWLSPTLEASTPRAAEVTHRAPDIVAVGFQELLPLHLGFAGLSSSVIDSRNALILSQIEAHAPNKERYSLIAKEVNVGVALLVYGLDEGVARTVCDVETQWTGCGPAYMGNKGAVGVRFRVPSEDDGLGEVYTFVCAHLTAHACNLHRRVQDYHHIVGTLLFPPLPSSSSSTSSSAPTTIYASSHLFFFGDLNFRLRIPPTHRLAALSPADLAHALSDESTRRELAEYDELSVERDVNQSAFACLREGEFWRFMCSYKYKLGEIHEFDLKRLPAWTDRIMYATYTDSSDNSEESHISNLLYTTVPSYTTSDHKPIVTLLLLPPPPPLPSPQSPTPPTLRLPPTYTPRPDPYAPLKRYTGRVLGRLVGYCWCLLVFIGAGSAALGVGNFVLGLGVWGWWRWRGQQDGSQAV
;
A
#
# COMPACT_ATOMS: atom_id res chain seq x y z
N MET A 1 -22.74 13.14 -18.75
CA MET A 1 -22.28 12.02 -17.88
C MET A 1 -22.91 12.26 -16.53
N SER A 2 -23.59 11.28 -15.93
CA SER A 2 -24.41 11.57 -14.73
C SER A 2 -23.53 11.91 -13.53
N GLU A 3 -24.01 12.86 -12.72
CA GLU A 3 -23.36 13.33 -11.49
C GLU A 3 -23.26 12.23 -10.40
N ASP A 4 -23.75 11.01 -10.68
CA ASP A 4 -23.96 9.96 -9.67
C ASP A 4 -22.78 8.98 -9.49
N ARG A 5 -21.71 9.11 -10.28
CA ARG A 5 -20.55 8.20 -10.18
C ARG A 5 -19.45 8.81 -9.31
N LEU A 6 -18.92 8.05 -8.36
CA LEU A 6 -17.78 8.48 -7.54
C LEU A 6 -16.45 8.35 -8.28
N LEU A 7 -15.59 9.35 -8.11
CA LEU A 7 -14.23 9.42 -8.62
C LEU A 7 -13.27 9.18 -7.46
N VAL A 8 -12.44 8.15 -7.58
CA VAL A 8 -11.48 7.74 -6.56
C VAL A 8 -10.07 7.93 -7.09
N GLN A 9 -9.27 8.71 -6.37
CA GLN A 9 -7.84 8.84 -6.62
C GLN A 9 -7.06 7.97 -5.65
N ILE A 10 -6.14 7.15 -6.18
CA ILE A 10 -5.27 6.30 -5.37
C ILE A 10 -3.83 6.56 -5.75
N ALA A 11 -3.01 6.81 -4.75
CA ALA A 11 -1.60 7.15 -4.87
C ALA A 11 -0.77 6.23 -3.99
N SER A 12 0.38 5.75 -4.49
CA SER A 12 1.32 4.94 -3.69
C SER A 12 2.76 5.37 -3.89
N TYR A 13 3.52 5.40 -2.80
CA TYR A 13 4.95 5.70 -2.88
C TYR A 13 5.80 4.99 -1.82
N ASN A 14 6.77 4.20 -2.26
CA ASN A 14 7.86 3.74 -1.42
C ASN A 14 8.91 4.88 -1.26
N THR A 15 9.06 5.37 -0.03
CA THR A 15 9.88 6.55 0.30
C THR A 15 11.30 6.20 0.76
N ASN A 16 11.75 4.95 0.62
CA ASN A 16 13.13 4.51 0.88
C ASN A 16 13.70 5.00 2.23
N LEU A 17 12.90 4.87 3.29
CA LEU A 17 13.24 5.17 4.69
C LEU A 17 13.64 6.62 4.97
N GLN A 18 13.23 7.56 4.11
CA GLN A 18 13.66 8.97 4.18
C GLN A 18 12.91 9.82 5.21
N ALA A 19 11.85 9.30 5.87
CA ALA A 19 11.01 10.06 6.80
C ALA A 19 10.51 11.36 6.15
N ASP A 20 10.67 12.51 6.82
CA ASP A 20 10.23 13.82 6.31
C ASP A 20 10.91 14.21 4.99
N SER A 21 12.12 13.72 4.73
CA SER A 21 12.85 13.98 3.47
C SER A 21 12.32 13.17 2.27
N GLY A 22 11.41 12.21 2.50
CA GLY A 22 10.91 11.31 1.46
C GLY A 22 9.98 11.96 0.44
N LEU A 23 9.39 13.11 0.76
CA LEU A 23 8.60 13.89 -0.18
C LEU A 23 9.23 15.29 -0.30
N PRO A 24 9.67 15.73 -1.49
CA PRO A 24 9.91 17.14 -1.72
C PRO A 24 8.60 17.93 -1.50
N GLN A 25 8.71 19.22 -1.18
CA GLN A 25 7.59 20.02 -0.66
C GLN A 25 6.39 20.12 -1.64
N ASP A 26 6.60 19.88 -2.93
CA ASP A 26 5.57 19.99 -3.94
C ASP A 26 4.97 18.61 -4.28
N LEU A 27 3.70 18.39 -3.90
CA LEU A 27 2.95 17.18 -4.19
C LEU A 27 2.07 17.27 -5.44
N VAL A 28 2.10 18.39 -6.16
CA VAL A 28 1.12 18.71 -7.21
C VAL A 28 1.15 17.70 -8.33
N ASP A 29 2.32 17.36 -8.88
CA ASP A 29 2.43 16.39 -9.98
C ASP A 29 1.83 15.02 -9.61
N TRP A 30 1.85 14.68 -8.32
CA TRP A 30 1.40 13.38 -7.82
C TRP A 30 -0.06 13.39 -7.37
N LEU A 31 -0.51 14.46 -6.73
CA LEU A 31 -1.85 14.57 -6.14
C LEU A 31 -2.84 15.37 -6.99
N SER A 32 -2.37 16.07 -8.00
CA SER A 32 -3.18 16.77 -9.00
C SER A 32 -2.75 16.37 -10.42
N PRO A 33 -2.75 15.07 -10.76
CA PRO A 33 -2.32 14.63 -12.08
C PRO A 33 -3.27 15.08 -13.19
N THR A 34 -4.43 15.62 -12.82
CA THR A 34 -5.41 16.24 -13.71
C THR A 34 -4.91 17.56 -14.33
N LEU A 35 -3.90 18.22 -13.74
CA LEU A 35 -3.33 19.46 -14.29
C LEU A 35 -2.45 19.22 -15.53
N GLU A 36 -1.87 18.01 -15.68
CA GLU A 36 -1.00 17.65 -16.80
C GLU A 36 -1.60 16.55 -17.71
N ALA A 37 -2.83 16.11 -17.44
CA ALA A 37 -3.43 14.97 -18.12
C ALA A 37 -3.59 15.21 -19.63
N SER A 38 -2.67 14.64 -20.40
CA SER A 38 -2.56 14.73 -21.86
C SER A 38 -3.49 13.76 -22.61
N THR A 39 -4.26 12.93 -21.89
CA THR A 39 -5.23 12.01 -22.51
C THR A 39 -6.61 12.67 -22.62
N PRO A 40 -7.25 12.65 -23.81
CA PRO A 40 -8.57 13.28 -24.02
C PRO A 40 -9.65 12.82 -23.04
N ARG A 41 -9.61 11.56 -22.60
CA ARG A 41 -10.59 10.97 -21.68
C ARG A 41 -10.39 11.40 -20.22
N ALA A 42 -9.16 11.72 -19.83
CA ALA A 42 -8.89 12.34 -18.53
C ALA A 42 -9.30 13.81 -18.58
N ALA A 43 -8.98 14.52 -19.67
CA ALA A 43 -9.33 15.94 -19.88
C ALA A 43 -10.84 16.25 -19.83
N GLU A 44 -11.72 15.28 -20.13
CA GLU A 44 -13.17 15.42 -19.97
C GLU A 44 -13.65 15.24 -18.51
N VAL A 45 -12.89 14.50 -17.68
CA VAL A 45 -13.22 14.24 -16.26
C VAL A 45 -12.47 15.17 -15.30
N THR A 46 -11.45 15.90 -15.78
CA THR A 46 -10.56 16.78 -15.00
C THR A 46 -11.21 18.06 -14.45
N HIS A 47 -12.49 18.33 -14.74
CA HIS A 47 -13.20 19.50 -14.21
C HIS A 47 -13.77 19.31 -12.79
N ARG A 48 -13.72 18.10 -12.22
CA ARG A 48 -14.18 17.81 -10.85
C ARG A 48 -13.06 17.25 -9.99
N ALA A 49 -13.09 17.57 -8.70
CA ALA A 49 -12.20 16.96 -7.73
C ALA A 49 -12.60 15.48 -7.45
N PRO A 50 -11.66 14.61 -7.04
CA PRO A 50 -11.99 13.26 -6.60
C PRO A 50 -12.88 13.26 -5.36
N ASP A 51 -13.87 12.37 -5.28
CA ASP A 51 -14.71 12.21 -4.10
C ASP A 51 -13.97 11.54 -2.94
N ILE A 52 -13.00 10.67 -3.29
CA ILE A 52 -12.14 9.96 -2.34
C ILE A 52 -10.69 10.05 -2.81
N VAL A 53 -9.78 10.37 -1.90
CA VAL A 53 -8.33 10.33 -2.14
C VAL A 53 -7.70 9.36 -1.15
N ALA A 54 -6.99 8.34 -1.63
CA ALA A 54 -6.25 7.39 -0.80
C ALA A 54 -4.75 7.46 -1.12
N VAL A 55 -3.92 7.71 -0.11
CA VAL A 55 -2.47 7.83 -0.27
C VAL A 55 -1.77 6.80 0.62
N GLY A 56 -1.03 5.89 -0.02
CA GLY A 56 -0.26 4.84 0.61
C GLY A 56 1.23 5.12 0.58
N PHE A 57 1.91 4.84 1.69
CA PHE A 57 3.36 4.92 1.78
C PHE A 57 3.97 3.59 2.21
N GLN A 58 5.14 3.30 1.67
CA GLN A 58 6.01 2.23 2.14
C GLN A 58 7.39 2.79 2.49
N GLU A 59 8.09 2.08 3.37
CA GLU A 59 9.37 2.55 3.92
C GLU A 59 9.30 3.99 4.43
N LEU A 60 8.18 4.35 5.08
CA LEU A 60 7.87 5.74 5.46
C LEU A 60 8.99 6.42 6.25
N LEU A 61 9.68 5.66 7.10
CA LEU A 61 10.69 6.16 8.02
C LEU A 61 11.71 5.07 8.35
N PRO A 62 12.89 5.42 8.91
CA PRO A 62 13.90 4.45 9.32
C PRO A 62 13.33 3.32 10.17
N LEU A 63 13.72 2.07 9.86
CA LEU A 63 13.13 0.86 10.46
C LEU A 63 13.18 0.85 11.99
N HIS A 64 14.24 1.34 12.60
CA HIS A 64 14.34 1.39 14.07
C HIS A 64 13.25 2.26 14.69
N LEU A 65 12.94 3.41 14.09
CA LEU A 65 11.85 4.29 14.51
C LEU A 65 10.48 3.67 14.22
N GLY A 66 10.31 3.08 13.03
CA GLY A 66 9.08 2.38 12.66
C GLY A 66 8.77 1.22 13.61
N PHE A 67 9.77 0.40 13.95
CA PHE A 67 9.63 -0.71 14.88
C PHE A 67 9.38 -0.25 16.32
N ALA A 68 10.02 0.84 16.75
CA ALA A 68 9.71 1.51 18.01
C ALA A 68 8.34 2.23 17.99
N GLY A 69 7.70 2.31 16.83
CA GLY A 69 6.45 3.01 16.52
C GLY A 69 6.47 4.49 16.85
N LEU A 70 7.56 5.14 16.47
CA LEU A 70 7.77 6.58 16.53
C LEU A 70 7.47 7.22 15.17
N SER A 71 6.34 6.86 14.57
CA SER A 71 5.92 7.33 13.24
C SER A 71 4.91 8.48 13.25
N SER A 72 4.35 8.84 14.43
CA SER A 72 3.29 9.85 14.56
C SER A 72 3.66 11.20 13.96
N SER A 73 4.85 11.72 14.24
CA SER A 73 5.28 13.02 13.70
C SER A 73 5.34 13.02 12.17
N VAL A 74 5.88 11.94 11.58
CA VAL A 74 6.00 11.82 10.13
C VAL A 74 4.61 11.70 9.50
N ILE A 75 3.72 10.88 10.05
CA ILE A 75 2.37 10.72 9.48
C ILE A 75 1.53 12.00 9.61
N ASP A 76 1.68 12.76 10.69
CA ASP A 76 0.97 14.02 10.88
C ASP A 76 1.49 15.12 9.92
N SER A 77 2.81 15.17 9.72
CA SER A 77 3.47 15.98 8.69
C SER A 77 2.93 15.63 7.29
N ARG A 78 2.83 14.34 6.95
CA ARG A 78 2.27 13.85 5.68
C ARG A 78 0.80 14.20 5.52
N ASN A 79 0.00 14.04 6.56
CA ASN A 79 -1.41 14.41 6.55
C ASN A 79 -1.60 15.89 6.24
N ALA A 80 -0.89 16.77 6.96
CA ALA A 80 -0.97 18.21 6.75
C ALA A 80 -0.55 18.61 5.33
N LEU A 81 0.55 18.02 4.83
CA LEU A 81 1.04 18.31 3.48
C LEU A 81 0.05 17.84 2.41
N ILE A 82 -0.39 16.58 2.46
CA ILE A 82 -1.35 16.03 1.48
C ILE A 82 -2.63 16.85 1.46
N LEU A 83 -3.21 17.12 2.63
CA LEU A 83 -4.46 17.88 2.74
C LEU A 83 -4.30 19.29 2.14
N SER A 84 -3.20 19.98 2.47
CA SER A 84 -2.94 21.32 1.91
C SER A 84 -2.83 21.32 0.38
N GLN A 85 -2.28 20.26 -0.20
CA GLN A 85 -2.01 20.15 -1.63
C GLN A 85 -3.27 19.77 -2.41
N ILE A 86 -4.05 18.80 -1.93
CA ILE A 86 -5.31 18.42 -2.60
C ILE A 86 -6.31 19.57 -2.60
N GLU A 87 -6.42 20.33 -1.50
CA GLU A 87 -7.36 21.48 -1.42
C GLU A 87 -6.86 22.70 -2.23
N ALA A 88 -5.55 22.97 -2.20
CA ALA A 88 -4.99 24.09 -2.97
C ALA A 88 -5.15 23.89 -4.49
N HIS A 89 -5.09 22.65 -4.96
CA HIS A 89 -5.13 22.29 -6.38
C HIS A 89 -6.47 21.67 -6.82
N ALA A 90 -7.47 21.64 -5.94
CA ALA A 90 -8.82 21.23 -6.30
C ALA A 90 -9.43 22.24 -7.30
N PRO A 91 -10.08 21.78 -8.40
CA PRO A 91 -10.59 22.64 -9.46
C PRO A 91 -11.51 23.78 -8.99
N ASN A 92 -12.33 23.53 -7.97
CA ASN A 92 -13.30 24.47 -7.43
C ASN A 92 -13.02 24.83 -5.95
N LYS A 93 -11.78 24.63 -5.47
CA LYS A 93 -11.36 24.86 -4.07
C LYS A 93 -12.17 24.04 -3.07
N GLU A 94 -12.48 22.81 -3.48
CA GLU A 94 -13.09 21.79 -2.65
C GLU A 94 -12.26 21.51 -1.38
N ARG A 95 -12.96 21.11 -0.31
CA ARG A 95 -12.37 20.77 0.98
C ARG A 95 -12.48 19.28 1.25
N TYR A 96 -11.52 18.77 2.01
CA TYR A 96 -11.43 17.36 2.33
C TYR A 96 -11.30 17.12 3.82
N SER A 97 -11.88 16.02 4.28
CA SER A 97 -11.72 15.52 5.64
C SER A 97 -10.97 14.20 5.62
N LEU A 98 -10.04 14.02 6.56
CA LEU A 98 -9.40 12.74 6.79
C LEU A 98 -10.44 11.76 7.37
N ILE A 99 -10.84 10.76 6.58
CA ILE A 99 -11.74 9.69 7.02
C ILE A 99 -11.00 8.79 8.02
N ALA A 100 -9.81 8.31 7.63
CA ALA A 100 -8.99 7.47 8.48
C ALA A 100 -7.52 7.48 8.06
N LYS A 101 -6.65 7.17 9.02
CA LYS A 101 -5.24 6.85 8.78
C LYS A 101 -4.82 5.63 9.59
N GLU A 102 -3.94 4.81 9.05
CA GLU A 102 -3.36 3.65 9.73
C GLU A 102 -1.88 3.51 9.38
N VAL A 103 -1.06 3.13 10.37
CA VAL A 103 0.40 2.96 10.19
C VAL A 103 0.88 1.72 10.93
N ASN A 104 1.59 0.85 10.21
CA ASN A 104 2.28 -0.30 10.78
C ASN A 104 3.75 -0.29 10.35
N VAL A 105 4.64 0.06 11.28
CA VAL A 105 6.08 0.24 11.03
C VAL A 105 6.30 1.27 9.91
N GLY A 106 6.66 0.83 8.70
CA GLY A 106 6.94 1.70 7.55
C GLY A 106 5.82 1.72 6.51
N VAL A 107 4.73 0.99 6.71
CA VAL A 107 3.57 0.98 5.82
C VAL A 107 2.50 1.88 6.39
N ALA A 108 2.03 2.84 5.61
CA ALA A 108 1.00 3.80 6.02
C ALA A 108 -0.06 3.98 4.94
N LEU A 109 -1.27 4.34 5.37
CA LEU A 109 -2.41 4.65 4.52
C LEU A 109 -3.18 5.82 5.13
N LEU A 110 -3.48 6.83 4.33
CA LEU A 110 -4.37 7.94 4.67
C LEU A 110 -5.49 7.99 3.62
N VAL A 111 -6.73 8.08 4.07
CA VAL A 111 -7.90 8.17 3.19
C VAL A 111 -8.71 9.41 3.54
N TYR A 112 -8.97 10.23 2.52
CA TYR A 112 -9.70 11.49 2.60
C TYR A 112 -10.98 11.38 1.79
N GLY A 113 -12.04 12.05 2.26
CA GLY A 113 -13.28 12.21 1.53
C GLY A 113 -13.58 13.69 1.28
N LEU A 114 -14.25 13.97 0.17
CA LEU A 114 -14.77 15.29 -0.15
C LEU A 114 -15.83 15.70 0.90
N ASP A 115 -15.69 16.91 1.46
CA ASP A 115 -16.56 17.42 2.55
C ASP A 115 -18.03 17.50 2.14
N GLU A 116 -18.31 18.05 0.96
CA GLU A 116 -19.65 18.13 0.37
C GLU A 116 -20.03 16.83 -0.37
N GLY A 117 -19.61 15.68 0.17
CA GLY A 117 -19.81 14.37 -0.43
C GLY A 117 -19.56 13.23 0.55
N VAL A 118 -18.66 12.31 0.19
CA VAL A 118 -18.39 11.07 0.94
C VAL A 118 -18.04 11.33 2.39
N ALA A 119 -17.27 12.38 2.72
CA ALA A 119 -16.88 12.62 4.11
C ALA A 119 -18.06 12.97 5.03
N ARG A 120 -19.17 13.48 4.48
CA ARG A 120 -20.36 13.83 5.26
C ARG A 120 -21.23 12.63 5.60
N THR A 121 -21.21 11.60 4.76
CA THR A 121 -22.11 10.45 4.85
C THR A 121 -21.42 9.18 5.34
N VAL A 122 -20.09 9.15 5.33
CA VAL A 122 -19.31 7.98 5.74
C VAL A 122 -19.64 7.53 7.17
N CYS A 123 -19.75 6.21 7.35
CA CYS A 123 -19.98 5.55 8.62
C CYS A 123 -19.18 4.25 8.71
N ASP A 124 -19.24 3.58 9.86
CA ASP A 124 -18.55 2.31 10.12
C ASP A 124 -17.05 2.33 9.70
N VAL A 125 -16.36 3.41 10.10
CA VAL A 125 -14.95 3.61 9.76
C VAL A 125 -14.07 2.70 10.63
N GLU A 126 -13.29 1.86 9.97
CA GLU A 126 -12.49 0.82 10.58
C GLU A 126 -11.07 0.84 10.01
N THR A 127 -10.07 0.67 10.88
CA THR A 127 -8.67 0.50 10.46
C THR A 127 -8.11 -0.82 10.95
N GLN A 128 -7.25 -1.44 10.15
CA GLN A 128 -6.62 -2.72 10.45
C GLN A 128 -5.17 -2.75 9.96
N TRP A 129 -4.37 -3.62 10.57
CA TRP A 129 -3.00 -3.89 10.13
C TRP A 129 -2.65 -5.37 10.25
N THR A 130 -1.63 -5.80 9.51
CA THR A 130 -0.99 -7.11 9.66
C THR A 130 0.47 -7.06 9.21
N GLY A 131 1.29 -7.99 9.70
CA GLY A 131 2.73 -8.06 9.41
C GLY A 131 3.14 -9.41 8.81
N CYS A 132 3.90 -9.37 7.72
CA CYS A 132 4.42 -10.54 7.00
C CYS A 132 5.93 -10.72 7.17
N GLY A 133 6.61 -9.83 7.91
CA GLY A 133 8.03 -9.96 8.18
C GLY A 133 8.36 -11.22 9.01
N PRO A 134 9.65 -11.47 9.28
CA PRO A 134 10.07 -12.55 10.16
C PRO A 134 9.28 -12.54 11.46
N ALA A 135 8.67 -13.67 11.83
CA ALA A 135 7.79 -13.78 12.99
C ALA A 135 6.65 -12.74 13.02
N TYR A 136 6.07 -12.43 11.86
CA TYR A 136 4.95 -11.49 11.65
C TYR A 136 5.29 -10.01 11.95
N MET A 137 6.58 -9.66 12.03
CA MET A 137 7.00 -8.27 12.22
C MET A 137 6.55 -7.37 11.06
N GLY A 138 6.27 -6.09 11.38
CA GLY A 138 5.58 -5.17 10.45
C GLY A 138 6.42 -4.52 9.35
N ASN A 139 7.71 -4.86 9.18
CA ASN A 139 8.53 -4.28 8.10
C ASN A 139 8.08 -4.69 6.69
N LYS A 140 7.28 -5.75 6.61
CA LYS A 140 6.48 -6.17 5.46
C LYS A 140 5.08 -6.49 5.98
N GLY A 141 4.06 -6.36 5.15
CA GLY A 141 2.67 -6.54 5.58
C GLY A 141 1.73 -5.55 4.92
N ALA A 142 0.62 -5.25 5.58
CA ALA A 142 -0.36 -4.32 5.06
C ALA A 142 -1.07 -3.55 6.17
N VAL A 143 -1.57 -2.37 5.81
CA VAL A 143 -2.57 -1.62 6.55
C VAL A 143 -3.82 -1.48 5.69
N GLY A 144 -4.98 -1.39 6.33
CA GLY A 144 -6.25 -1.26 5.65
C GLY A 144 -7.18 -0.27 6.33
N VAL A 145 -7.95 0.43 5.50
CA VAL A 145 -9.06 1.31 5.90
C VAL A 145 -10.31 0.77 5.24
N ARG A 146 -11.36 0.55 6.03
CA ARG A 146 -12.70 0.19 5.56
C ARG A 146 -13.70 1.20 6.08
N PHE A 147 -14.66 1.57 5.25
CA PHE A 147 -15.81 2.35 5.68
C PHE A 147 -17.02 2.05 4.80
N ARG A 148 -18.18 2.53 5.22
CA ARG A 148 -19.44 2.38 4.50
C ARG A 148 -19.99 3.74 4.12
N VAL A 149 -20.51 3.84 2.90
CA VAL A 149 -21.27 5.00 2.42
C VAL A 149 -22.73 4.55 2.29
N PRO A 150 -23.64 5.03 3.15
CA PRO A 150 -25.06 4.72 3.07
C PRO A 150 -25.66 5.16 1.74
N SER A 151 -26.72 4.46 1.32
CA SER A 151 -27.55 4.93 0.20
C SER A 151 -28.48 6.04 0.67
N GLU A 152 -28.95 6.90 -0.23
CA GLU A 152 -29.81 8.06 0.09
C GLU A 152 -31.10 7.68 0.84
N ASP A 153 -31.63 6.47 0.62
CA ASP A 153 -32.85 5.95 1.27
C ASP A 153 -32.58 5.27 2.64
N ASP A 154 -31.53 5.68 3.35
CA ASP A 154 -31.11 5.09 4.64
C ASP A 154 -30.79 3.57 4.54
N GLY A 155 -30.47 3.12 3.32
CA GLY A 155 -30.09 1.74 3.02
C GLY A 155 -28.68 1.41 3.51
N LEU A 156 -28.36 0.12 3.60
CA LEU A 156 -27.04 -0.35 4.04
C LEU A 156 -25.89 0.23 3.19
N GLY A 157 -26.14 0.60 1.93
CA GLY A 157 -25.17 1.26 1.08
C GLY A 157 -24.01 0.35 0.69
N GLU A 158 -22.86 0.95 0.40
CA GLU A 158 -21.70 0.27 -0.17
C GLU A 158 -20.49 0.33 0.78
N VAL A 159 -19.69 -0.73 0.77
CA VAL A 159 -18.48 -0.90 1.60
C VAL A 159 -17.24 -0.66 0.75
N TYR A 160 -16.41 0.28 1.18
CA TYR A 160 -15.18 0.68 0.53
C TYR A 160 -14.01 0.20 1.38
N THR A 161 -13.13 -0.62 0.80
CA THR A 161 -11.93 -1.11 1.48
C THR A 161 -10.68 -0.75 0.69
N PHE A 162 -9.76 -0.03 1.33
CA PHE A 162 -8.45 0.35 0.82
C PHE A 162 -7.38 -0.44 1.57
N VAL A 163 -6.47 -1.08 0.85
CA VAL A 163 -5.35 -1.85 1.41
C VAL A 163 -4.04 -1.36 0.82
N CYS A 164 -3.15 -0.86 1.67
CA CYS A 164 -1.79 -0.49 1.32
C CYS A 164 -0.83 -1.57 1.84
N ALA A 165 -0.07 -2.20 0.95
CA ALA A 165 0.80 -3.32 1.27
C ALA A 165 2.27 -3.06 0.90
N HIS A 166 3.15 -3.76 1.59
CA HIS A 166 4.57 -3.85 1.27
C HIS A 166 4.99 -5.32 1.37
N LEU A 167 5.14 -5.98 0.22
CA LEU A 167 5.40 -7.43 0.15
C LEU A 167 6.90 -7.76 0.09
N THR A 168 7.24 -9.04 0.29
CA THR A 168 8.64 -9.51 0.33
C THR A 168 9.44 -9.13 -0.91
N ALA A 169 10.58 -8.47 -0.69
CA ALA A 169 11.49 -8.00 -1.73
C ALA A 169 12.35 -9.13 -2.34
N HIS A 170 13.06 -8.76 -3.41
CA HIS A 170 13.97 -9.59 -4.22
C HIS A 170 13.31 -10.58 -5.18
N ALA A 171 13.87 -10.69 -6.39
CA ALA A 171 13.31 -11.48 -7.49
C ALA A 171 13.08 -12.96 -7.14
N CYS A 172 14.00 -13.59 -6.41
CA CYS A 172 13.89 -15.00 -6.03
C CYS A 172 12.75 -15.32 -5.05
N ASN A 173 12.08 -14.32 -4.47
CA ASN A 173 11.08 -14.51 -3.42
C ASN A 173 9.63 -14.45 -3.92
N LEU A 174 9.36 -14.82 -5.17
CA LEU A 174 7.99 -14.83 -5.73
C LEU A 174 7.00 -15.61 -4.86
N HIS A 175 7.36 -16.85 -4.49
CA HIS A 175 6.54 -17.67 -3.61
C HIS A 175 6.25 -16.99 -2.27
N ARG A 176 7.21 -16.24 -1.70
CA ARG A 176 6.99 -15.50 -0.46
C ARG A 176 6.03 -14.34 -0.66
N ARG A 177 6.06 -13.62 -1.79
CA ARG A 177 5.08 -12.56 -2.10
C ARG A 177 3.66 -13.11 -2.20
N VAL A 178 3.48 -14.26 -2.85
CA VAL A 178 2.18 -14.95 -2.92
C VAL A 178 1.74 -15.39 -1.52
N GLN A 179 2.65 -15.91 -0.69
CA GLN A 179 2.36 -16.23 0.72
C GLN A 179 1.99 -14.99 1.56
N ASP A 180 2.70 -13.87 1.38
CA ASP A 180 2.41 -12.61 2.04
C ASP A 180 1.00 -12.12 1.67
N TYR A 181 0.63 -12.22 0.40
CA TYR A 181 -0.71 -11.90 -0.07
C TYR A 181 -1.78 -12.75 0.62
N HIS A 182 -1.65 -14.08 0.63
CA HIS A 182 -2.60 -14.96 1.32
C HIS A 182 -2.64 -14.70 2.83
N HIS A 183 -1.48 -14.42 3.44
CA HIS A 183 -1.41 -14.04 4.85
C HIS A 183 -2.20 -12.75 5.11
N ILE A 184 -2.06 -11.73 4.26
CA ILE A 184 -2.80 -10.48 4.36
C ILE A 184 -4.30 -10.74 4.25
N VAL A 185 -4.75 -11.50 3.25
CA VAL A 185 -6.17 -11.85 3.07
C VAL A 185 -6.74 -12.54 4.33
N GLY A 186 -5.97 -13.44 4.94
CA GLY A 186 -6.40 -14.18 6.12
C GLY A 186 -6.30 -13.41 7.45
N THR A 187 -5.47 -12.36 7.53
CA THR A 187 -5.15 -11.71 8.83
C THR A 187 -5.47 -10.22 8.91
N LEU A 188 -5.60 -9.52 7.78
CA LEU A 188 -6.11 -8.15 7.72
C LEU A 188 -7.64 -8.20 7.76
N LEU A 189 -8.15 -8.51 8.94
CA LEU A 189 -9.56 -8.80 9.17
C LEU A 189 -10.30 -7.63 9.77
N PHE A 190 -11.51 -7.41 9.28
CA PHE A 190 -12.42 -6.36 9.73
C PHE A 190 -13.60 -6.96 10.49
N PRO A 191 -14.30 -6.17 11.32
CA PRO A 191 -15.58 -6.57 11.89
C PRO A 191 -16.59 -7.15 10.87
N PRO A 192 -17.61 -7.88 11.35
CA PRO A 192 -18.69 -8.36 10.52
C PRO A 192 -19.41 -7.21 9.81
N LEU A 193 -19.89 -7.46 8.58
CA LEU A 193 -20.73 -6.49 7.88
C LEU A 193 -22.05 -6.26 8.63
N PRO A 194 -22.60 -5.04 8.58
CA PRO A 194 -23.92 -4.78 9.15
C PRO A 194 -24.97 -5.63 8.43
N SER A 195 -25.97 -6.08 9.19
CA SER A 195 -27.14 -6.77 8.66
C SER A 195 -28.41 -6.12 9.17
N SER A 196 -29.39 -5.93 8.28
CA SER A 196 -30.73 -5.46 8.66
C SER A 196 -31.58 -6.57 9.28
N SER A 197 -31.12 -7.84 9.30
CA SER A 197 -31.78 -8.95 9.99
C SER A 197 -30.94 -9.52 11.13
N SER A 198 -31.51 -9.51 12.34
CA SER A 198 -30.87 -10.05 13.56
C SER A 198 -30.62 -11.56 13.52
N SER A 199 -31.20 -12.29 12.55
CA SER A 199 -31.03 -13.73 12.36
C SER A 199 -29.81 -14.11 11.50
N THR A 200 -29.15 -13.15 10.86
CA THR A 200 -27.99 -13.37 9.96
C THR A 200 -26.70 -12.70 10.43
N SER A 201 -26.70 -12.01 11.58
CA SER A 201 -25.51 -11.34 12.11
C SER A 201 -24.50 -12.37 12.62
N SER A 202 -23.56 -12.76 11.75
CA SER A 202 -22.35 -13.48 12.15
C SER A 202 -21.50 -12.59 13.04
N SER A 203 -20.97 -13.12 14.15
CA SER A 203 -19.95 -12.42 14.96
C SER A 203 -18.54 -12.59 14.40
N ALA A 204 -18.37 -13.40 13.36
CA ALA A 204 -17.06 -13.72 12.80
C ALA A 204 -16.54 -12.54 11.96
N PRO A 205 -15.25 -12.19 12.11
CA PRO A 205 -14.65 -11.14 11.31
C PRO A 205 -14.62 -11.50 9.83
N THR A 206 -14.56 -10.49 8.97
CA THR A 206 -14.57 -10.64 7.51
C THR A 206 -13.23 -10.30 6.90
N THR A 207 -12.91 -10.92 5.76
CA THR A 207 -11.69 -10.62 4.99
C THR A 207 -11.87 -9.35 4.17
N ILE A 208 -10.79 -8.90 3.52
CA ILE A 208 -10.82 -7.74 2.61
C ILE A 208 -11.83 -7.89 1.46
N TYR A 209 -12.22 -9.12 1.12
CA TYR A 209 -13.15 -9.41 0.03
C TYR A 209 -14.62 -9.19 0.38
N ALA A 210 -14.96 -9.02 1.66
CA ALA A 210 -16.29 -8.57 2.10
C ALA A 210 -16.42 -7.05 1.89
N SER A 211 -16.35 -6.61 0.64
CA SER A 211 -16.37 -5.21 0.22
C SER A 211 -17.25 -5.04 -1.02
N SER A 212 -17.86 -3.87 -1.19
CA SER A 212 -18.50 -3.49 -2.45
C SER A 212 -17.44 -3.03 -3.45
N HIS A 213 -16.48 -2.24 -2.99
CA HIS A 213 -15.31 -1.81 -3.74
C HIS A 213 -14.04 -2.13 -2.95
N LEU A 214 -13.11 -2.86 -3.56
CA LEU A 214 -11.82 -3.21 -2.98
C LEU A 214 -10.71 -2.58 -3.80
N PHE A 215 -9.79 -1.90 -3.12
CA PHE A 215 -8.58 -1.36 -3.71
C PHE A 215 -7.37 -1.92 -2.96
N PHE A 216 -6.47 -2.58 -3.69
CA PHE A 216 -5.26 -3.18 -3.14
C PHE A 216 -4.04 -2.61 -3.87
N PHE A 217 -3.17 -1.94 -3.13
CA PHE A 217 -2.06 -1.21 -3.73
C PHE A 217 -0.84 -1.16 -2.83
N GLY A 218 0.29 -0.69 -3.36
CA GLY A 218 1.52 -0.52 -2.61
C GLY A 218 2.75 -0.96 -3.38
N ASP A 219 3.86 -1.11 -2.66
CA ASP A 219 5.07 -1.79 -3.15
C ASP A 219 4.87 -3.31 -3.01
N LEU A 220 4.29 -3.90 -4.05
CA LEU A 220 3.99 -5.32 -4.12
C LEU A 220 5.22 -6.15 -4.49
N ASN A 221 6.32 -5.50 -4.88
CA ASN A 221 7.63 -6.11 -5.07
C ASN A 221 7.71 -7.25 -6.12
N PHE A 222 6.65 -7.46 -6.92
CA PHE A 222 6.69 -8.37 -8.07
C PHE A 222 7.65 -7.84 -9.13
N ARG A 223 8.35 -8.76 -9.79
CA ARG A 223 9.46 -8.45 -10.71
C ARG A 223 9.14 -8.90 -12.12
N LEU A 224 9.93 -8.41 -13.06
CA LEU A 224 9.93 -8.92 -14.41
C LEU A 224 10.76 -10.21 -14.48
N ARG A 225 10.19 -11.29 -15.04
CA ARG A 225 10.86 -12.58 -15.20
C ARG A 225 10.83 -13.04 -16.66
N ILE A 226 11.75 -12.48 -17.45
CA ILE A 226 11.89 -12.82 -18.87
C ILE A 226 12.40 -14.27 -19.00
N PRO A 227 11.71 -15.15 -19.74
CA PRO A 227 12.16 -16.53 -19.91
C PRO A 227 13.43 -16.58 -20.78
N PRO A 228 14.35 -17.55 -20.55
CA PRO A 228 15.60 -17.65 -21.32
C PRO A 228 15.41 -17.82 -22.84
N THR A 229 14.24 -18.29 -23.27
CA THR A 229 13.86 -18.45 -24.67
C THR A 229 13.48 -17.13 -25.36
N HIS A 230 13.25 -16.06 -24.59
CA HIS A 230 12.87 -14.76 -25.13
C HIS A 230 14.08 -14.04 -25.73
N ARG A 231 13.88 -13.35 -26.87
CA ARG A 231 14.94 -12.61 -27.58
C ARG A 231 15.66 -11.57 -26.69
N LEU A 232 14.93 -10.98 -25.74
CA LEU A 232 15.46 -9.95 -24.84
C LEU A 232 16.16 -10.51 -23.60
N ALA A 233 16.09 -11.82 -23.34
CA ALA A 233 16.70 -12.44 -22.16
C ALA A 233 18.24 -12.47 -22.23
N ALA A 234 18.81 -12.43 -23.44
CA ALA A 234 20.25 -12.42 -23.68
C ALA A 234 20.88 -11.02 -23.60
N LEU A 235 20.08 -9.96 -23.48
CA LEU A 235 20.57 -8.59 -23.41
C LEU A 235 21.31 -8.32 -22.11
N SER A 236 22.27 -7.40 -22.16
CA SER A 236 22.86 -6.86 -20.93
C SER A 236 21.79 -6.10 -20.13
N PRO A 237 21.93 -5.95 -18.79
CA PRO A 237 20.99 -5.16 -18.00
C PRO A 237 20.80 -3.72 -18.51
N ALA A 238 21.84 -3.11 -19.07
CA ALA A 238 21.78 -1.77 -19.64
C ALA A 238 20.96 -1.74 -20.94
N ASP A 239 21.20 -2.70 -21.85
CA ASP A 239 20.48 -2.79 -23.11
C ASP A 239 19.00 -3.14 -22.87
N LEU A 240 18.71 -3.99 -21.89
CA LEU A 240 17.34 -4.30 -21.50
C LEU A 240 16.63 -3.08 -20.90
N ALA A 241 17.31 -2.31 -20.03
CA ALA A 241 16.77 -1.07 -19.49
C ALA A 241 16.51 -0.03 -20.59
N HIS A 242 17.38 0.04 -21.59
CA HIS A 242 17.16 0.88 -22.76
C HIS A 242 15.97 0.40 -23.59
N ALA A 243 15.85 -0.90 -23.84
CA ALA A 243 14.72 -1.49 -24.57
C ALA A 243 13.37 -1.22 -23.87
N LEU A 244 13.35 -1.24 -22.53
CA LEU A 244 12.18 -0.87 -21.72
C LEU A 244 11.75 0.60 -21.89
N SER A 245 12.57 1.46 -22.52
CA SER A 245 12.17 2.84 -22.86
C SER A 245 11.11 2.88 -23.96
N ASP A 246 11.02 1.84 -24.77
CA ASP A 246 10.00 1.69 -25.81
C ASP A 246 8.71 1.05 -25.25
N GLU A 247 7.56 1.66 -25.54
CA GLU A 247 6.26 1.20 -25.05
C GLU A 247 5.86 -0.16 -25.62
N SER A 248 6.21 -0.43 -26.88
CA SER A 248 5.89 -1.72 -27.50
C SER A 248 6.64 -2.88 -26.83
N THR A 249 7.89 -2.63 -26.46
CA THR A 249 8.72 -3.55 -25.67
C THR A 249 8.16 -3.75 -24.26
N ARG A 250 7.73 -2.68 -23.58
CA ARG A 250 7.07 -2.81 -22.27
C ARG A 250 5.79 -3.63 -22.36
N ARG A 251 4.99 -3.43 -23.40
CA ARG A 251 3.77 -4.20 -23.65
C ARG A 251 4.05 -5.69 -23.88
N GLU A 252 5.04 -6.02 -24.71
CA GLU A 252 5.53 -7.39 -24.92
C GLU A 252 5.98 -8.03 -23.61
N LEU A 253 6.74 -7.28 -22.80
CA LEU A 253 7.30 -7.79 -21.54
C LEU A 253 6.29 -7.86 -20.38
N ALA A 254 5.13 -7.20 -20.50
CA ALA A 254 4.08 -7.23 -19.49
C ALA A 254 3.53 -8.64 -19.23
N GLU A 255 3.58 -9.52 -20.24
CA GLU A 255 3.18 -10.94 -20.13
C GLU A 255 4.10 -11.76 -19.22
N TYR A 256 5.33 -11.28 -19.00
CA TYR A 256 6.34 -11.91 -18.13
C TYR A 256 6.47 -11.20 -16.77
N ASP A 257 5.58 -10.26 -16.47
CA ASP A 257 5.47 -9.67 -15.14
C ASP A 257 4.93 -10.71 -14.15
N GLU A 258 5.65 -10.92 -13.05
CA GLU A 258 5.30 -11.95 -12.09
C GLU A 258 3.90 -11.73 -11.47
N LEU A 259 3.44 -10.49 -11.28
CA LEU A 259 2.11 -10.24 -10.73
C LEU A 259 1.04 -10.66 -11.74
N SER A 260 1.15 -10.21 -12.99
CA SER A 260 0.23 -10.58 -14.06
C SER A 260 0.15 -12.10 -14.24
N VAL A 261 1.30 -12.80 -14.23
CA VAL A 261 1.34 -14.26 -14.33
C VAL A 261 0.64 -14.93 -13.14
N GLU A 262 0.93 -14.50 -11.90
CA GLU A 262 0.29 -15.10 -10.72
C GLU A 262 -1.22 -14.82 -10.64
N ARG A 263 -1.68 -13.68 -11.15
CA ARG A 263 -3.09 -13.29 -11.18
C ARG A 263 -3.86 -13.96 -12.31
N ASP A 264 -3.38 -13.83 -13.54
CA ASP A 264 -4.15 -14.12 -14.75
C ASP A 264 -3.93 -15.55 -15.25
N VAL A 265 -2.71 -16.08 -15.11
CA VAL A 265 -2.34 -17.41 -15.61
C VAL A 265 -2.47 -18.47 -14.51
N ASN A 266 -1.80 -18.26 -13.37
CA ASN A 266 -1.78 -19.24 -12.29
C ASN A 266 -3.03 -19.15 -11.40
N GLN A 267 -3.73 -18.01 -11.42
CA GLN A 267 -4.88 -17.71 -10.55
C GLN A 267 -4.56 -17.96 -9.05
N SER A 268 -3.31 -17.70 -8.66
CA SER A 268 -2.78 -18.00 -7.32
C SER A 268 -2.94 -16.81 -6.37
N ALA A 269 -2.97 -15.58 -6.90
CA ALA A 269 -3.05 -14.35 -6.12
C ALA A 269 -4.04 -13.35 -6.76
N PHE A 270 -4.51 -12.39 -5.96
CA PHE A 270 -5.35 -11.26 -6.41
C PHE A 270 -6.62 -11.66 -7.18
N ALA A 271 -7.25 -12.77 -6.79
CA ALA A 271 -8.46 -13.27 -7.41
C ALA A 271 -9.53 -12.16 -7.56
N CYS A 272 -10.10 -12.03 -8.76
CA CYS A 272 -11.09 -11.03 -9.20
C CYS A 272 -10.64 -9.56 -9.20
N LEU A 273 -9.41 -9.23 -8.76
CA LEU A 273 -8.90 -7.88 -8.89
C LEU A 273 -8.40 -7.63 -10.31
N ARG A 274 -8.54 -6.39 -10.77
CA ARG A 274 -8.11 -5.90 -12.08
C ARG A 274 -7.15 -4.75 -11.91
N GLU A 275 -6.43 -4.42 -12.96
CA GLU A 275 -5.43 -3.36 -12.97
C GLU A 275 -5.48 -2.61 -14.30
N GLY A 276 -5.12 -1.32 -14.28
CA GLY A 276 -4.93 -0.57 -15.52
C GLY A 276 -3.70 -1.03 -16.32
N GLU A 277 -3.48 -0.45 -17.49
CA GLU A 277 -2.36 -0.79 -18.38
C GLU A 277 -1.02 -0.27 -17.82
N PHE A 278 -0.47 -0.93 -16.79
CA PHE A 278 0.76 -0.52 -16.09
C PHE A 278 1.98 -0.41 -17.00
N TRP A 279 1.99 -1.13 -18.13
CA TRP A 279 3.08 -1.13 -19.11
C TRP A 279 3.17 0.17 -19.94
N ARG A 280 2.16 1.05 -19.87
CA ARG A 280 2.22 2.36 -20.55
C ARG A 280 3.30 3.26 -19.98
N PHE A 281 3.54 3.21 -18.67
CA PHE A 281 4.60 3.97 -18.02
C PHE A 281 5.84 3.11 -17.73
N MET A 282 6.98 3.77 -17.53
CA MET A 282 8.26 3.13 -17.22
C MET A 282 8.19 2.35 -15.90
N CYS A 283 9.01 1.31 -15.74
CA CYS A 283 9.15 0.61 -14.47
C CYS A 283 9.39 1.58 -13.31
N SER A 284 8.69 1.40 -12.19
CA SER A 284 8.77 2.30 -11.03
C SER A 284 10.03 2.09 -10.17
N TYR A 285 10.77 1.00 -10.38
CA TYR A 285 11.94 0.59 -9.62
C TYR A 285 12.97 -0.07 -10.53
N LYS A 286 14.30 0.01 -10.33
CA LYS A 286 15.05 0.70 -9.27
C LYS A 286 15.84 1.85 -9.87
N TYR A 287 15.64 3.07 -9.39
CA TYR A 287 16.36 4.25 -9.85
C TYR A 287 17.60 4.55 -9.01
N LYS A 288 18.55 5.27 -9.61
CA LYS A 288 19.60 5.95 -8.83
C LYS A 288 18.96 7.15 -8.11
N LEU A 289 19.33 7.37 -6.85
CA LEU A 289 18.86 8.52 -6.08
C LEU A 289 19.33 9.83 -6.76
N GLY A 290 18.46 10.82 -6.84
CA GLY A 290 18.70 12.09 -7.52
C GLY A 290 18.42 12.06 -9.03
N GLU A 291 18.24 10.88 -9.64
CA GLU A 291 18.08 10.75 -11.09
C GLU A 291 16.61 10.55 -11.50
N ILE A 292 16.23 11.17 -12.62
CA ILE A 292 14.87 11.09 -13.17
C ILE A 292 14.70 9.80 -14.01
N HIS A 293 15.65 9.51 -14.89
CA HIS A 293 15.54 8.45 -15.90
C HIS A 293 16.59 7.33 -15.77
N GLU A 294 17.54 7.44 -14.84
CA GLU A 294 18.60 6.45 -14.72
C GLU A 294 18.28 5.33 -13.71
N PHE A 295 18.25 4.09 -14.21
CA PHE A 295 18.11 2.90 -13.36
C PHE A 295 19.44 2.52 -12.67
N ASP A 296 19.34 2.03 -11.42
CA ASP A 296 20.42 1.32 -10.73
C ASP A 296 20.37 -0.17 -11.10
N LEU A 297 21.23 -0.54 -12.05
CA LEU A 297 21.31 -1.89 -12.64
C LEU A 297 21.77 -3.00 -11.68
N LYS A 298 21.99 -2.70 -10.39
CA LYS A 298 22.09 -3.75 -9.34
C LYS A 298 20.83 -4.62 -9.27
N ARG A 299 19.71 -4.12 -9.79
CA ARG A 299 18.45 -4.85 -9.99
C ARG A 299 17.93 -4.53 -11.38
N LEU A 300 17.30 -5.52 -12.01
CA LEU A 300 16.54 -5.28 -13.23
C LEU A 300 15.36 -4.34 -12.94
N PRO A 301 15.06 -3.39 -13.83
CA PRO A 301 13.86 -2.57 -13.71
C PRO A 301 12.59 -3.43 -13.61
N ALA A 302 11.64 -3.02 -12.76
CA ALA A 302 10.37 -3.70 -12.54
C ALA A 302 9.27 -2.73 -12.09
N TRP A 303 8.01 -3.08 -12.36
CA TRP A 303 6.83 -2.41 -11.81
C TRP A 303 6.50 -3.01 -10.44
N THR A 304 7.25 -2.60 -9.42
CA THR A 304 7.06 -3.07 -8.05
C THR A 304 5.85 -2.41 -7.38
N ASP A 305 5.57 -1.17 -7.76
CA ASP A 305 4.48 -0.36 -7.22
C ASP A 305 3.24 -0.54 -8.10
N ARG A 306 2.13 -1.00 -7.52
CA ARG A 306 0.94 -1.43 -8.27
C ARG A 306 -0.35 -1.02 -7.58
N ILE A 307 -1.41 -0.79 -8.36
CA ILE A 307 -2.75 -0.47 -7.86
C ILE A 307 -3.77 -1.37 -8.57
N MET A 308 -4.43 -2.22 -7.79
CA MET A 308 -5.47 -3.11 -8.27
C MET A 308 -6.81 -2.78 -7.62
N TYR A 309 -7.89 -3.12 -8.31
CA TYR A 309 -9.25 -2.80 -7.87
C TYR A 309 -10.27 -3.85 -8.31
N ALA A 310 -11.38 -3.94 -7.58
CA ALA A 310 -12.54 -4.73 -7.94
C ALA A 310 -13.82 -4.03 -7.45
N THR A 311 -14.92 -4.23 -8.17
CA THR A 311 -16.25 -3.79 -7.75
C THR A 311 -17.25 -4.95 -7.77
N TYR A 312 -18.23 -4.93 -6.88
CA TYR A 312 -19.25 -5.98 -6.76
C TYR A 312 -20.12 -6.13 -8.01
N THR A 313 -20.17 -5.08 -8.82
CA THR A 313 -20.88 -5.08 -10.11
C THR A 313 -20.13 -5.86 -11.18
N ASP A 314 -18.84 -6.15 -10.98
CA ASP A 314 -18.04 -6.90 -11.94
C ASP A 314 -18.59 -8.32 -12.13
N SER A 315 -18.45 -8.85 -13.35
CA SER A 315 -18.78 -10.26 -13.60
C SER A 315 -17.75 -11.18 -12.95
N SER A 316 -18.22 -12.31 -12.42
CA SER A 316 -17.35 -13.43 -12.00
C SER A 316 -16.72 -14.16 -13.18
N ASP A 317 -17.35 -14.07 -14.36
CA ASP A 317 -17.06 -14.93 -15.51
C ASP A 317 -16.11 -14.26 -16.51
N ASN A 318 -15.97 -12.93 -16.44
CA ASN A 318 -15.06 -12.16 -17.27
C ASN A 318 -14.00 -11.47 -16.38
N SER A 319 -12.79 -12.01 -16.34
CA SER A 319 -11.68 -11.46 -15.56
C SER A 319 -11.06 -10.19 -16.17
N GLU A 320 -11.28 -9.92 -17.45
CA GLU A 320 -10.58 -8.84 -18.17
C GLU A 320 -11.30 -7.49 -18.04
N GLU A 321 -12.64 -7.48 -17.94
CA GLU A 321 -13.42 -6.24 -17.92
C GLU A 321 -13.89 -5.88 -16.51
N SER A 322 -13.65 -4.63 -16.11
CA SER A 322 -14.23 -4.02 -14.90
C SER A 322 -15.28 -2.98 -15.29
N HIS A 323 -16.30 -2.84 -14.46
CA HIS A 323 -17.19 -1.68 -14.49
C HIS A 323 -16.56 -0.42 -13.86
N ILE A 324 -15.42 -0.55 -13.17
CA ILE A 324 -14.58 0.61 -12.81
C ILE A 324 -13.83 1.07 -14.07
N SER A 325 -14.01 2.35 -14.42
CA SER A 325 -13.28 2.96 -15.52
C SER A 325 -11.96 3.54 -15.02
N ASN A 326 -10.83 2.99 -15.47
CA ASN A 326 -9.51 3.58 -15.22
C ASN A 326 -9.28 4.74 -16.18
N LEU A 327 -9.28 5.97 -15.65
CA LEU A 327 -9.15 7.20 -16.44
C LEU A 327 -7.69 7.60 -16.63
N LEU A 328 -6.87 7.30 -15.64
CA LEU A 328 -5.45 7.57 -15.59
C LEU A 328 -4.79 6.49 -14.74
N TYR A 329 -3.66 5.98 -15.19
CA TYR A 329 -2.74 5.20 -14.37
C TYR A 329 -1.31 5.47 -14.83
N THR A 330 -0.52 6.13 -13.99
CA THR A 330 0.81 6.62 -14.36
C THR A 330 1.75 6.66 -13.17
N THR A 331 3.02 6.93 -13.47
CA THR A 331 4.06 7.28 -12.50
C THR A 331 4.40 8.77 -12.58
N VAL A 332 5.06 9.31 -11.55
CA VAL A 332 5.57 10.69 -11.51
C VAL A 332 7.11 10.68 -11.52
N PRO A 333 7.76 10.81 -12.69
CA PRO A 333 9.21 10.65 -12.80
C PRO A 333 10.04 11.72 -12.07
N SER A 334 9.47 12.92 -11.87
CA SER A 334 10.13 14.09 -11.26
C SER A 334 10.61 13.85 -9.82
N TYR A 335 10.09 12.81 -9.14
CA TYR A 335 10.45 12.45 -7.78
C TYR A 335 11.74 11.63 -7.74
N THR A 336 12.77 12.16 -7.10
CA THR A 336 14.13 11.58 -7.11
C THR A 336 14.71 11.29 -5.72
N THR A 337 13.95 11.54 -4.65
CA THR A 337 14.35 11.30 -3.25
C THR A 337 14.37 9.81 -2.89
N SER A 338 13.61 8.99 -3.61
CA SER A 338 13.56 7.52 -3.48
C SER A 338 14.13 6.85 -4.73
N ASP A 339 14.52 5.58 -4.58
CA ASP A 339 14.82 4.69 -5.71
C ASP A 339 13.57 4.11 -6.36
N HIS A 340 12.40 4.44 -5.82
CA HIS A 340 11.09 4.25 -6.45
C HIS A 340 10.56 5.55 -7.06
N LYS A 341 9.69 5.42 -8.06
CA LYS A 341 8.85 6.51 -8.56
C LYS A 341 7.42 6.32 -8.06
N PRO A 342 6.77 7.36 -7.51
CA PRO A 342 5.41 7.25 -7.04
C PRO A 342 4.47 6.95 -8.21
N ILE A 343 3.35 6.29 -7.90
CA ILE A 343 2.30 5.97 -8.87
C ILE A 343 0.97 6.58 -8.44
N VAL A 344 0.11 6.87 -9.41
CA VAL A 344 -1.23 7.40 -9.19
C VAL A 344 -2.20 6.84 -10.22
N THR A 345 -3.44 6.57 -9.78
CA THR A 345 -4.55 6.21 -10.64
C THR A 345 -5.79 7.04 -10.32
N LEU A 346 -6.59 7.34 -11.35
CA LEU A 346 -7.94 7.91 -11.23
C LEU A 346 -8.96 6.88 -11.70
N LEU A 347 -9.87 6.51 -10.82
CA LEU A 347 -10.85 5.45 -11.03
C LEU A 347 -12.25 6.03 -10.92
N LEU A 348 -13.05 5.91 -11.98
CA LEU A 348 -14.45 6.26 -11.96
C LEU A 348 -15.27 5.01 -11.67
N LEU A 349 -15.87 4.95 -10.49
CA LEU A 349 -16.65 3.80 -10.02
C LEU A 349 -17.94 3.64 -10.82
N PRO A 350 -18.53 2.44 -10.89
CA PRO A 350 -19.86 2.26 -11.46
C PRO A 350 -20.90 3.15 -10.75
N PRO A 351 -21.98 3.55 -11.43
CA PRO A 351 -23.07 4.24 -10.76
C PRO A 351 -23.70 3.33 -9.70
N PRO A 352 -24.25 3.90 -8.61
CA PRO A 352 -25.01 3.14 -7.64
C PRO A 352 -26.19 2.44 -8.33
N PRO A 353 -26.64 1.28 -7.81
CA PRO A 353 -27.73 0.54 -8.43
C PRO A 353 -29.03 1.35 -8.36
N PRO A 354 -29.85 1.38 -9.43
CA PRO A 354 -31.13 2.08 -9.39
C PRO A 354 -32.11 1.46 -8.38
N LEU A 355 -32.80 2.31 -7.61
CA LEU A 355 -33.76 1.91 -6.56
C LEU A 355 -35.16 1.51 -7.12
N PRO A 356 -35.93 0.66 -6.41
CA PRO A 356 -35.54 -0.22 -5.32
C PRO A 356 -35.53 -1.68 -5.80
N SER A 357 -34.32 -2.26 -5.89
CA SER A 357 -34.18 -3.71 -5.72
C SER A 357 -34.53 -4.05 -4.25
N PRO A 358 -35.12 -5.22 -3.96
CA PRO A 358 -35.50 -5.58 -2.59
C PRO A 358 -34.31 -5.38 -1.67
N GLN A 359 -34.51 -4.62 -0.58
CA GLN A 359 -33.47 -4.26 0.39
C GLN A 359 -32.72 -5.53 0.79
N SER A 360 -31.52 -5.70 0.23
CA SER A 360 -30.70 -6.85 0.56
C SER A 360 -30.34 -6.76 2.05
N PRO A 361 -30.39 -7.87 2.80
CA PRO A 361 -30.18 -7.83 4.24
C PRO A 361 -28.76 -7.42 4.61
N THR A 362 -27.83 -7.40 3.66
CA THR A 362 -26.42 -7.05 3.81
C THR A 362 -25.97 -6.12 2.68
N PRO A 363 -24.90 -5.33 2.87
CA PRO A 363 -24.27 -4.61 1.77
C PRO A 363 -23.85 -5.55 0.63
N PRO A 364 -23.83 -5.09 -0.63
CA PRO A 364 -23.37 -5.91 -1.75
C PRO A 364 -21.86 -6.18 -1.62
N THR A 365 -21.44 -7.41 -1.87
CA THR A 365 -20.03 -7.83 -1.79
C THR A 365 -19.49 -8.30 -3.14
N LEU A 366 -18.17 -8.25 -3.30
CA LEU A 366 -17.47 -8.77 -4.48
C LEU A 366 -17.92 -10.19 -4.86
N ARG A 367 -18.09 -10.41 -6.17
CA ARG A 367 -18.40 -11.72 -6.74
C ARG A 367 -17.10 -12.48 -7.00
N LEU A 368 -16.81 -13.43 -6.12
CA LEU A 368 -15.60 -14.25 -6.21
C LEU A 368 -15.83 -15.48 -7.10
N PRO A 369 -14.80 -15.95 -7.83
CA PRO A 369 -14.84 -17.22 -8.51
C PRO A 369 -15.18 -18.37 -7.54
N PRO A 370 -15.97 -19.38 -7.95
CA PRO A 370 -16.32 -20.51 -7.07
C PRO A 370 -15.11 -21.28 -6.51
N THR A 371 -13.97 -21.23 -7.19
CA THR A 371 -12.70 -21.84 -6.79
C THR A 371 -11.98 -21.09 -5.68
N TYR A 372 -12.40 -19.86 -5.37
CA TYR A 372 -11.72 -18.98 -4.43
C TYR A 372 -12.63 -18.62 -3.26
N THR A 373 -12.27 -19.10 -2.06
CA THR A 373 -12.99 -18.78 -0.82
C THR A 373 -12.00 -18.27 0.22
N PRO A 374 -11.83 -16.94 0.37
CA PRO A 374 -10.95 -16.37 1.37
C PRO A 374 -11.52 -16.63 2.76
N ARG A 375 -10.70 -17.14 3.68
CA ARG A 375 -11.12 -17.45 5.05
C ARG A 375 -10.31 -16.65 6.07
N PRO A 376 -10.96 -16.10 7.11
CA PRO A 376 -10.26 -15.56 8.26
C PRO A 376 -9.34 -16.60 8.90
N ASP A 377 -8.11 -16.21 9.19
CA ASP A 377 -7.16 -17.00 9.95
C ASP A 377 -7.54 -16.93 11.44
N PRO A 378 -7.88 -18.06 12.09
CA PRO A 378 -8.28 -18.06 13.50
C PRO A 378 -7.14 -17.59 14.44
N TYR A 379 -5.89 -17.64 13.98
CA TYR A 379 -4.72 -17.17 14.73
C TYR A 379 -4.30 -15.75 14.37
N ALA A 380 -5.09 -15.02 13.56
CA ALA A 380 -4.76 -13.65 13.14
C ALA A 380 -4.41 -12.72 14.33
N PRO A 381 -5.19 -12.68 15.44
CA PRO A 381 -4.84 -11.84 16.59
C PRO A 381 -3.48 -12.22 17.19
N LEU A 382 -3.23 -13.52 17.37
CA LEU A 382 -1.97 -14.03 17.93
C LEU A 382 -0.78 -13.62 17.07
N LYS A 383 -0.85 -13.85 15.76
CA LYS A 383 0.22 -13.51 14.81
C LYS A 383 0.50 -12.00 14.82
N ARG A 384 -0.57 -11.20 14.73
CA ARG A 384 -0.49 -9.73 14.72
C ARG A 384 0.18 -9.16 15.96
N TYR A 385 -0.25 -9.59 17.15
CA TYR A 385 0.31 -9.07 18.40
C TYR A 385 1.69 -9.64 18.70
N THR A 386 1.99 -10.87 18.29
CA THR A 386 3.35 -11.44 18.35
C THR A 386 4.33 -10.58 17.55
N GLY A 387 3.99 -10.30 16.29
CA GLY A 387 4.82 -9.48 15.41
C GLY A 387 5.00 -8.05 15.91
N ARG A 388 3.94 -7.46 16.47
CA ARG A 388 4.00 -6.12 17.09
C ARG A 388 4.92 -6.09 18.31
N VAL A 389 4.78 -7.04 19.23
CA VAL A 389 5.61 -7.10 20.45
C VAL A 389 7.07 -7.30 20.07
N LEU A 390 7.38 -8.28 19.21
CA LEU A 390 8.74 -8.53 18.77
C LEU A 390 9.33 -7.32 18.03
N GLY A 391 8.53 -6.69 17.16
CA GLY A 391 8.90 -5.46 16.49
C GLY A 391 9.28 -4.36 17.46
N ARG A 392 8.46 -4.10 18.50
CA ARG A 392 8.76 -3.08 19.52
C ARG A 392 10.05 -3.36 20.28
N LEU A 393 10.28 -4.62 20.67
CA LEU A 393 11.53 -5.02 21.33
C LEU A 393 12.76 -4.75 20.44
N VAL A 394 12.71 -5.18 19.19
CA VAL A 394 13.78 -4.91 18.21
C VAL A 394 13.97 -3.41 18.02
N GLY A 395 12.88 -2.65 17.86
CA GLY A 395 12.89 -1.20 17.68
C GLY A 395 13.54 -0.46 18.85
N TYR A 396 13.15 -0.76 20.08
CA TYR A 396 13.72 -0.10 21.27
C TYR A 396 15.20 -0.45 21.47
N CYS A 397 15.57 -1.73 21.30
CA CYS A 397 16.98 -2.14 21.35
C CYS A 397 17.81 -1.43 20.28
N TRP A 398 17.30 -1.34 19.05
CA TRP A 398 18.00 -0.66 17.96
C TRP A 398 18.08 0.86 18.21
N CYS A 399 17.01 1.51 18.66
CA CYS A 399 17.05 2.93 19.03
C CYS A 399 18.08 3.21 20.13
N LEU A 400 18.17 2.35 21.14
CA LEU A 400 19.18 2.46 22.20
C LEU A 400 20.60 2.36 21.63
N LEU A 401 20.85 1.42 20.71
CA LEU A 401 22.16 1.31 20.04
C LEU A 401 22.48 2.57 19.22
N VAL A 402 21.52 3.08 18.45
CA VAL A 402 21.70 4.34 17.69
C VAL A 402 22.04 5.50 18.64
N PHE A 403 21.35 5.61 19.77
CA PHE A 403 21.62 6.64 20.79
C PHE A 403 23.02 6.52 21.39
N ILE A 404 23.40 5.32 21.88
CA ILE A 404 24.72 5.05 22.45
C ILE A 404 25.84 5.31 21.43
N GLY A 405 25.55 5.09 20.15
CA GLY A 405 26.48 5.30 19.04
C GLY A 405 26.43 6.69 18.42
N ALA A 406 25.83 7.69 19.09
CA ALA A 406 25.72 9.07 18.61
C ALA A 406 25.15 9.18 17.18
N GLY A 407 24.12 8.39 16.87
CA GLY A 407 23.48 8.34 15.56
C GLY A 407 23.88 7.13 14.69
N SER A 408 24.86 6.33 15.10
CA SER A 408 25.27 5.11 14.40
C SER A 408 25.08 3.85 15.24
N ALA A 409 24.21 2.94 14.80
CA ALA A 409 24.00 1.67 15.50
C ALA A 409 25.30 0.83 15.61
N ALA A 410 26.19 0.90 14.61
CA ALA A 410 27.46 0.19 14.63
C ALA A 410 28.42 0.72 15.70
N LEU A 411 28.53 2.05 15.83
CA LEU A 411 29.26 2.68 16.94
C LEU A 411 28.59 2.36 18.27
N GLY A 412 27.26 2.26 18.29
CA GLY A 412 26.47 1.87 19.45
C GLY A 412 26.83 0.50 19.99
N VAL A 413 26.94 -0.49 19.12
CA VAL A 413 27.40 -1.84 19.50
C VAL A 413 28.82 -1.78 20.06
N GLY A 414 29.73 -1.07 19.39
CA GLY A 414 31.10 -0.89 19.87
C GLY A 414 31.16 -0.27 21.26
N ASN A 415 30.46 0.84 21.47
CA ASN A 415 30.36 1.55 22.74
C ASN A 415 29.69 0.69 23.83
N PHE A 416 28.66 -0.09 23.50
CA PHE A 416 28.01 -1.01 24.44
C PHE A 416 28.96 -2.12 24.90
N VAL A 417 29.69 -2.75 23.97
CA VAL A 417 30.68 -3.79 24.29
C VAL A 417 31.82 -3.21 25.12
N LEU A 418 32.34 -2.03 24.77
CA LEU A 418 33.34 -1.31 25.56
C LEU A 418 32.84 -1.01 26.97
N GLY A 419 31.60 -0.54 27.10
CA GLY A 419 30.95 -0.27 28.39
C GLY A 419 30.83 -1.52 29.26
N LEU A 420 30.42 -2.66 28.69
CA LEU A 420 30.40 -3.95 29.39
C LEU A 420 31.81 -4.38 29.83
N GLY A 421 32.83 -4.17 28.99
CA GLY A 421 34.22 -4.46 29.33
C GLY A 421 34.73 -3.61 30.50
N VAL A 422 34.47 -2.31 30.49
CA VAL A 422 34.83 -1.38 31.58
C VAL A 422 34.08 -1.72 32.87
N TRP A 423 32.78 -2.01 32.78
CA TRP A 423 31.98 -2.39 33.95
C TRP A 423 32.42 -3.74 34.54
N GLY A 424 32.72 -4.72 33.68
CA GLY A 424 33.28 -6.01 34.09
C GLY A 424 34.62 -5.85 34.79
N TRP A 425 35.52 -5.02 34.24
CA TRP A 425 36.80 -4.68 34.86
C TRP A 425 36.60 -3.99 36.22
N TRP A 426 35.69 -3.02 36.31
CA TRP A 426 35.40 -2.30 37.55
C TRP A 426 34.85 -3.22 38.64
N ARG A 427 33.92 -4.12 38.31
CA ARG A 427 33.41 -5.15 39.24
C ARG A 427 34.49 -6.11 39.70
N TRP A 428 35.33 -6.57 38.78
CA TRP A 428 36.46 -7.45 39.10
C TRP A 428 37.44 -6.77 40.07
N ARG A 429 37.77 -5.50 39.82
CA ARG A 429 38.64 -4.72 40.70
C ARG A 429 38.03 -4.53 42.09
N GLY A 430 36.74 -4.21 42.17
CA GLY A 430 36.03 -4.08 43.45
C GLY A 430 35.97 -5.39 44.26
N GLN A 431 35.97 -6.56 43.60
CA GLN A 431 36.08 -7.86 44.27
C GLN A 431 37.50 -8.12 44.80
N GLN A 432 38.54 -7.69 44.09
CA GLN A 432 39.93 -7.81 44.58
C GLN A 432 40.18 -6.97 45.83
N ASP A 433 39.68 -5.72 45.85
CA ASP A 433 39.85 -4.84 47.01
C ASP A 433 39.05 -5.34 48.24
N GLY A 434 37.89 -5.97 48.04
CA GLY A 434 37.13 -6.60 49.12
C GLY A 434 37.73 -7.92 49.65
N SER A 435 38.60 -8.57 48.89
CA SER A 435 39.27 -9.82 49.27
C SER A 435 40.54 -9.61 50.10
N GLN A 436 41.09 -8.39 50.13
CA GLN A 436 42.25 -8.02 50.95
C GLN A 436 41.88 -7.39 52.31
N ALA A 437 40.58 -7.27 52.61
CA ALA A 437 40.06 -6.65 53.83
C ALA A 437 39.54 -7.66 54.88
N VAL A 438 39.91 -8.94 54.79
CA VAL A 438 39.60 -9.99 55.77
C VAL A 438 40.86 -10.52 56.43
#